data_AF-A0A2R6L0H7-F1
#
_entry.id   AF-A0A2R6L0H7-F1
#
_cell.length_a   1.000
_cell.length_b   1.000
_cell.length_c   1.000
_cell.angle_alpha   90.00
_cell.angle_beta   90.00
_cell.angle_gamma   90.00
#
_symmetry.space_group_name_H-M   'P 1'
#
loop_
_entity.id
_entity.type
_entity.pdbx_description
1 polymer ?
#
loop_
_entity_poly.entity_id
_entity_poly.type
_entity_poly.pdbx_seq_one_letter_code
_entity_poly.pdbx_strand_id
1 'polypeptide(L)'
;MVHYVYVVECSDGSLYTGYTTDVGRRIDDHNAGDGAKYTAGRRPVALRYVEYHDSRSAAQRREYRIKNRSREGKERLLPDDPDRVGVDLS
;
A
#
# COMPACT_ATOMS: atom_id res chain seq x y z
N MET A 1 9.72 16.91 -0.70
CA MET A 1 8.74 16.06 -1.44
C MET A 1 8.22 15.05 -0.46
N VAL A 2 6.91 14.85 -0.45
CA VAL A 2 6.27 13.90 0.47
C VAL A 2 6.44 12.48 -0.06
N HIS A 3 6.70 11.53 0.82
CA HIS A 3 6.83 10.13 0.48
C HIS A 3 5.78 9.31 1.21
N TYR A 4 5.03 8.50 0.47
CA TYR A 4 4.02 7.62 1.01
C TYR A 4 4.44 6.17 0.88
N VAL A 5 4.23 5.40 1.94
CA VAL A 5 4.24 3.94 1.91
C VAL A 5 2.80 3.48 2.01
N TYR A 6 2.39 2.54 1.17
CA TYR A 6 1.00 2.07 1.14
C TYR A 6 0.92 0.55 1.14
N VAL A 7 -0.20 0.04 1.64
CA VAL A 7 -0.59 -1.36 1.52
C VAL A 7 -1.95 -1.42 0.82
N VAL A 8 -1.99 -2.19 -0.27
CA VAL A 8 -3.22 -2.53 -0.97
C VAL A 8 -3.50 -4.01 -0.82
N GLU A 9 -4.78 -4.34 -0.79
CA GLU A 9 -5.30 -5.70 -0.82
C GLU A 9 -5.85 -5.99 -2.22
N CYS A 10 -5.32 -7.03 -2.84
CA CYS A 10 -5.77 -7.52 -4.14
C CYS A 10 -7.02 -8.41 -3.97
N SER A 11 -7.75 -8.63 -5.06
CA SER A 11 -8.98 -9.44 -5.06
C SER A 11 -8.80 -10.90 -4.63
N ASP A 12 -7.57 -11.40 -4.57
CA ASP A 12 -7.20 -12.75 -4.10
C ASP A 12 -6.79 -12.79 -2.62
N GLY A 13 -6.97 -11.68 -1.89
CA GLY A 13 -6.56 -11.53 -0.49
C GLY A 13 -5.05 -11.38 -0.30
N SER A 14 -4.29 -11.20 -1.38
CA SER A 14 -2.85 -10.90 -1.27
C SER A 14 -2.62 -9.44 -0.91
N LEU A 15 -1.67 -9.19 -0.01
CA LEU A 15 -1.29 -7.85 0.40
C LEU A 15 -0.04 -7.41 -0.35
N TYR A 16 -0.13 -6.29 -1.05
CA TYR A 16 0.99 -5.65 -1.72
C TYR A 16 1.40 -4.38 -0.96
N THR A 17 2.71 -4.20 -0.79
CA THR A 17 3.29 -3.00 -0.17
C THR A 17 4.20 -2.31 -1.15
N GLY A 18 3.98 -1.01 -1.34
CA GLY A 18 4.81 -0.18 -2.19
C GLY A 18 5.02 1.21 -1.61
N TYR A 19 5.83 2.00 -2.30
CA TYR A 19 5.99 3.42 -2.01
C TYR A 19 5.66 4.26 -3.25
N THR A 20 5.21 5.48 -3.03
CA THR A 20 4.92 6.47 -4.09
C THR A 20 4.97 7.87 -3.51
N THR A 21 5.03 8.89 -4.37
CA THR A 21 4.82 10.29 -3.98
C THR A 21 3.37 10.74 -4.22
N ASP A 22 2.58 9.90 -4.90
CA ASP A 22 1.16 10.13 -5.22
C ASP A 22 0.42 8.80 -5.14
N VAL A 23 -0.36 8.63 -4.06
CA VAL A 23 -1.08 7.38 -3.76
C VAL A 23 -2.36 7.26 -4.61
N GLY A 24 -3.08 8.37 -4.79
CA GLY A 24 -4.31 8.40 -5.57
C GLY A 24 -4.05 7.99 -7.01
N ARG A 25 -3.12 8.68 -7.68
CA ARG A 25 -2.73 8.34 -9.06
C ARG A 25 -2.26 6.88 -9.17
N ARG A 26 -1.51 6.40 -8.18
CA ARG A 26 -0.97 5.03 -8.21
C ARG A 26 -2.05 3.96 -8.08
N ILE A 27 -3.08 4.18 -7.26
CA ILE A 27 -4.23 3.27 -7.15
C ILE A 27 -5.03 3.27 -8.45
N ASP A 28 -5.26 4.46 -9.02
CA ASP A 28 -5.94 4.60 -10.30
C ASP A 28 -5.17 3.86 -11.41
N ASP A 29 -3.85 4.02 -11.50
CA ASP A 29 -2.99 3.29 -12.45
C ASP A 29 -3.10 1.76 -12.27
N HIS A 30 -3.18 1.28 -11.02
CA HIS A 30 -3.32 -0.14 -10.72
C HIS A 30 -4.70 -0.70 -11.12
N ASN A 31 -5.76 0.08 -10.92
CA ASN A 31 -7.13 -0.30 -11.29
C ASN A 31 -7.39 -0.15 -12.79
N ALA A 32 -6.81 0.86 -13.44
CA ALA A 32 -6.84 1.05 -14.89
C ALA A 32 -6.07 -0.05 -15.64
N GLY A 33 -5.03 -0.60 -15.02
CA GLY A 33 -4.22 -1.69 -15.58
C GLY A 33 -2.96 -1.21 -16.32
N ASP A 34 -2.68 0.09 -16.30
CA ASP A 34 -1.53 0.71 -16.97
C ASP A 34 -0.22 0.60 -16.15
N GLY A 35 -0.28 0.19 -14.88
CA GLY A 35 0.85 0.29 -13.96
C GLY A 35 1.71 -0.97 -13.70
N ALA A 36 1.22 -2.19 -13.98
CA ALA A 36 2.01 -3.43 -13.87
C ALA A 36 1.24 -4.65 -14.41
N LYS A 37 1.91 -5.47 -15.24
CA LYS A 37 1.40 -6.79 -15.69
C LYS A 37 0.93 -7.72 -14.55
N TYR A 38 1.42 -7.50 -13.32
CA TYR A 38 1.10 -8.33 -12.14
C TYR A 38 -0.26 -8.00 -11.50
N THR A 39 -0.74 -6.75 -11.58
CA THR A 39 -2.03 -6.33 -10.98
C THR A 39 -3.21 -6.41 -11.96
N ALA A 40 -2.95 -6.59 -13.26
CA ALA A 40 -3.98 -6.59 -14.30
C ALA A 40 -5.06 -7.69 -14.15
N GLY A 41 -4.74 -8.80 -13.46
CA GLY A 41 -5.66 -9.93 -13.23
C GLY A 41 -6.21 -10.05 -11.81
N ARG A 42 -5.90 -9.11 -10.89
CA ARG A 42 -6.28 -9.17 -9.46
C ARG A 42 -6.97 -7.89 -8.98
N ARG A 43 -7.76 -7.30 -9.89
CA ARG A 43 -8.55 -6.09 -9.66
C ARG A 43 -9.91 -6.47 -9.06
N PRO A 44 -10.46 -5.65 -8.15
CA PRO A 44 -9.92 -4.37 -7.67
C PRO A 44 -8.79 -4.56 -6.65
N VAL A 45 -7.88 -3.58 -6.59
CA VAL A 45 -6.98 -3.43 -5.45
C VAL A 45 -7.56 -2.36 -4.52
N ALA A 46 -7.87 -2.74 -3.27
CA ALA A 46 -8.37 -1.83 -2.25
C ALA A 46 -7.19 -1.24 -1.47
N LEU A 47 -7.11 0.08 -1.33
CA LEU A 47 -6.18 0.67 -0.39
C LEU A 47 -6.63 0.33 1.03
N ARG A 48 -5.73 -0.23 1.83
CA ARG A 48 -6.03 -0.63 3.21
C ARG A 48 -5.21 0.16 4.23
N TYR A 49 -4.03 0.61 3.84
CA TYR A 49 -3.16 1.41 4.70
C TYR A 49 -2.30 2.39 3.91
N VAL A 50 -2.06 3.57 4.47
CA VAL A 50 -1.11 4.56 3.96
C VAL A 50 -0.39 5.26 5.11
N GLU A 51 0.91 5.45 4.93
CA GLU A 51 1.82 6.08 5.91
C GLU A 51 2.62 7.20 5.24
N TYR A 52 2.72 8.33 5.92
CA TYR A 52 3.45 9.53 5.51
C TYR A 52 4.91 9.49 5.96
N HIS A 53 5.82 10.05 5.15
CA HIS A 53 7.20 10.32 5.55
C HIS A 53 7.78 11.57 4.89
N ASP A 54 8.57 12.32 5.66
CA ASP A 54 9.30 13.52 5.21
C ASP A 54 10.49 13.23 4.28
N SER A 55 10.96 11.99 4.23
CA SER A 55 12.15 11.63 3.47
C SER A 55 12.05 10.26 2.79
N ARG A 56 12.65 10.17 1.59
CA ARG A 56 12.74 8.93 0.82
C ARG A 56 13.42 7.80 1.60
N SER A 57 14.42 8.14 2.43
CA SER A 57 15.14 7.16 3.25
C SER A 57 14.27 6.61 4.38
N ALA A 58 13.45 7.44 5.03
CA ALA A 58 12.46 6.99 6.00
C ALA A 58 11.42 6.07 5.35
N ALA A 59 10.86 6.48 4.21
CA ALA A 59 9.88 5.69 3.46
C ALA A 59 10.43 4.33 3.03
N GLN A 60 11.64 4.26 2.46
CA GLN A 60 12.23 2.98 2.04
C GLN A 60 12.53 2.06 3.23
N ARG A 61 13.03 2.59 4.35
CA ARG A 61 13.24 1.79 5.58
C ARG A 61 11.93 1.26 6.12
N ARG A 62 10.84 2.03 6.01
CA ARG A 62 9.52 1.59 6.45
C ARG A 62 8.93 0.55 5.51
N GLU A 63 8.99 0.78 4.20
CA GLU A 63 8.57 -0.17 3.18
C GLU A 63 9.27 -1.52 3.36
N TYR A 64 10.60 -1.52 3.58
CA TYR A 64 11.37 -2.74 3.86
C TYR A 64 10.87 -3.45 5.14
N ARG A 65 10.64 -2.69 6.22
CA ARG A 65 10.10 -3.23 7.47
C ARG A 65 8.73 -3.87 7.27
N ILE A 66 7.83 -3.23 6.51
CA ILE A 66 6.50 -3.78 6.24
C ILE A 66 6.60 -5.02 5.34
N LYS A 67 7.42 -4.98 4.29
CA LYS A 67 7.66 -6.13 3.40
C LYS A 67 8.14 -7.36 4.17
N ASN A 68 9.02 -7.17 5.14
CA ASN A 68 9.61 -8.23 5.96
C ASN A 68 8.74 -8.67 7.16
N ARG A 69 7.53 -8.13 7.34
CA ARG A 69 6.58 -8.64 8.34
C ARG A 69 5.92 -9.93 7.86
N SER A 70 5.59 -10.78 8.83
CA SER A 70 4.65 -11.89 8.61
C SER A 70 3.29 -11.34 8.14
N ARG A 71 2.46 -12.22 7.57
CA ARG A 71 1.09 -11.87 7.17
C ARG A 71 0.31 -11.26 8.34
N GLU A 72 0.31 -11.89 9.51
CA GLU A 72 -0.32 -11.36 10.73
C GLU A 72 0.22 -9.98 11.12
N GLY A 73 1.53 -9.77 10.95
CA GLY A 73 2.17 -8.49 11.24
C GLY A 73 1.76 -7.37 10.29
N LYS A 74 1.35 -7.70 9.06
CA LYS A 74 0.78 -6.78 8.07
C LYS A 74 -0.70 -6.55 8.35
N GLU A 75 -1.46 -7.59 8.65
CA GLU A 75 -2.88 -7.51 9.01
C GLU A 75 -3.10 -6.59 10.23
N ARG A 76 -2.19 -6.60 11.21
CA ARG A 76 -2.19 -5.65 12.34
C ARG A 76 -2.03 -4.18 11.97
N LEU A 77 -1.54 -3.86 10.77
CA LEU A 77 -1.46 -2.47 10.28
C LEU A 77 -2.77 -2.05 9.61
N LEU A 78 -3.60 -3.02 9.22
CA LEU A 78 -4.85 -2.76 8.51
C LEU A 78 -5.96 -2.50 9.53
N PRO A 79 -6.95 -1.66 9.19
CA PRO A 79 -8.13 -1.51 10.02
C PRO A 79 -9.00 -2.77 9.94
N ASP A 80 -9.73 -3.07 11.01
CA ASP A 80 -10.64 -4.22 11.10
C ASP A 80 -11.76 -4.15 10.04
N ASP A 81 -12.16 -2.93 9.66
CA ASP A 81 -13.17 -2.66 8.65
C ASP A 81 -12.53 -2.64 7.25
N PRO A 82 -12.95 -3.51 6.31
CA PRO A 82 -12.40 -3.58 4.96
C PRO A 82 -12.63 -2.30 4.14
N ASP A 83 -13.70 -1.55 4.43
CA ASP A 83 -14.05 -0.33 3.71
C ASP A 83 -13.32 0.90 4.24
N ARG A 84 -12.51 0.74 5.30
CA ARG A 84 -11.68 1.82 5.87
C ARG A 84 -10.23 1.74 5.39
N VAL A 85 -9.61 2.90 5.33
CA VAL A 85 -8.16 3.03 5.09
C VAL A 85 -7.51 3.45 6.41
N GLY A 86 -6.54 2.67 6.89
CA GLY A 86 -5.67 3.10 7.98
C GLY A 86 -4.74 4.21 7.49
N VAL A 87 -4.72 5.36 8.16
CA VAL A 87 -3.86 6.49 7.80
C VAL A 87 -2.92 6.77 8.97
N ASP A 88 -1.63 6.74 8.70
CA ASP A 88 -0.58 7.07 9.65
C ASP A 88 0.18 8.33 9.17
N LEU A 89 0.18 9.36 10.00
CA LEU A 89 0.74 10.69 9.70
C LEU A 89 2.05 10.96 10.46
N SER A 90 2.79 9.91 10.81
CA SER A 90 3.98 10.00 11.68
C SER A 90 5.22 10.68 11.09
#